data_AF-A0A814N3T8-F1
#
_entry.id   AF-A0A814N3T8-F1
#
_cell.length_a   1.000
_cell.length_b   1.000
_cell.length_c   1.000
_cell.angle_alpha   90.00
_cell.angle_beta   90.00
_cell.angle_gamma   90.00
#
_symmetry.space_group_name_H-M   'P 1'
#
loop_
_entity.id
_entity.type
_entity.pdbx_description
1 polymer ?
#
loop_
_entity_poly.entity_id
_entity_poly.type
_entity_poly.pdbx_seq_one_letter_code
_entity_poly.pdbx_strand_id
1 'polypeptide(L)'
;MPPVSIFPLGTGNDLSRVLGWGEEYDSKRLYNTLLKVPDAQTAVLDRWQVQLEEFDVSTLISTEPKPSENNFDIRKKFETLFKQPPTFVRETTRDAYQNNNKLPNTRFINYMSFGLDAAITLDFHHERTLNPAKFSSPLNNKLMYLNESCKYIEDFARADMWNLGSYIHLICDGCDLTDAIRDCHTLVILNIPGYASGTNPWGKSSSTSLLSCFEVSTDLFDRQDFGDRKIEVVGLTTKHMAAIHVGFRGIRIAQCNQLRVELCCPMTAQMDGEPFYLPKPVAVNISHAGQVLVLNNENK
;
A
#
# COMPACT_ATOMS: atom_id res chain seq x y z
N MET A 1 25.48 -9.11 10.50
CA MET A 1 24.38 -8.68 11.39
C MET A 1 23.62 -9.94 11.79
N PRO A 2 23.33 -10.18 13.09
CA PRO A 2 22.59 -11.37 13.50
C PRO A 2 21.16 -11.36 12.93
N PRO A 3 20.53 -12.53 12.70
CA PRO A 3 19.12 -12.61 12.36
C PRO A 3 18.23 -12.00 13.44
N VAL A 4 17.14 -11.35 13.03
CA VAL A 4 16.20 -10.67 13.93
C VAL A 4 14.87 -11.42 13.99
N SER A 5 14.38 -11.69 15.21
CA SER A 5 13.00 -12.14 15.44
C SER A 5 12.10 -10.93 15.73
N ILE A 6 10.81 -11.06 15.41
CA ILE A 6 9.81 -10.03 15.67
C ILE A 6 8.77 -10.58 16.66
N PHE A 7 8.16 -9.67 17.41
CA PHE A 7 7.16 -10.00 18.40
C PHE A 7 5.88 -9.16 18.17
N PRO A 8 4.67 -9.77 18.17
CA PRO A 8 3.42 -9.12 17.73
C PRO A 8 2.82 -8.19 18.79
N LEU A 9 3.49 -7.08 19.11
CA LEU A 9 3.01 -6.12 20.11
C LEU A 9 2.00 -5.09 19.55
N GLY A 10 1.85 -5.01 18.24
CA GLY A 10 0.94 -4.09 17.57
C GLY A 10 -0.46 -4.67 17.32
N THR A 11 -1.25 -3.99 16.49
CA THR A 11 -2.59 -4.47 16.07
C THR A 11 -2.54 -5.24 14.75
N GLY A 12 -1.78 -4.75 13.76
CA GLY A 12 -1.69 -5.39 12.43
C GLY A 12 -0.78 -6.62 12.44
N ASN A 13 0.46 -6.44 12.91
CA ASN A 13 1.46 -7.50 13.07
C ASN A 13 1.74 -8.31 11.79
N ASP A 14 1.61 -7.71 10.59
CA ASP A 14 1.72 -8.42 9.30
C ASP A 14 3.03 -9.22 9.16
N LEU A 15 4.18 -8.60 9.45
CA LEU A 15 5.47 -9.29 9.38
C LEU A 15 5.58 -10.45 10.39
N SER A 16 5.02 -10.29 11.59
CA SER A 16 4.95 -11.38 12.59
C SER A 16 4.07 -12.53 12.11
N ARG A 17 2.94 -12.24 11.44
CA ARG A 17 2.05 -13.25 10.85
C ARG A 17 2.74 -14.03 9.74
N VAL A 18 3.43 -13.31 8.85
CA VAL A 18 4.19 -13.88 7.72
C VAL A 18 5.32 -14.78 8.21
N LEU A 19 6.08 -14.32 9.22
CA LEU A 19 7.19 -15.07 9.81
C LEU A 19 6.76 -16.11 10.87
N GLY A 20 5.46 -16.34 11.06
CA GLY A 20 4.95 -17.37 11.97
C GLY A 20 5.08 -17.08 13.47
N TRP A 21 5.38 -15.84 13.87
CA TRP A 21 5.46 -15.40 15.27
C TRP A 21 4.12 -15.07 15.91
N GLY A 22 3.07 -15.02 15.10
CA GLY A 22 1.68 -14.92 15.56
C GLY A 22 1.03 -13.57 15.26
N GLU A 23 -0.26 -13.53 15.56
CA GLU A 23 -1.18 -12.47 15.16
C GLU A 23 -1.31 -11.35 16.18
N GLU A 24 -1.23 -11.72 17.46
CA GLU A 24 -1.49 -10.85 18.60
C GLU A 24 -0.60 -11.27 19.76
N TYR A 25 -0.29 -10.32 20.64
CA TYR A 25 0.45 -10.59 21.85
C TYR A 25 -0.40 -11.39 22.85
N ASP A 26 0.14 -12.51 23.32
CA ASP A 26 -0.38 -13.27 24.46
C ASP A 26 0.72 -13.45 25.50
N SER A 27 0.59 -12.75 26.63
CA SER A 27 1.55 -12.80 27.74
C SER A 27 1.72 -14.21 28.31
N LYS A 28 0.68 -15.06 28.24
CA LYS A 28 0.74 -16.44 28.71
C LYS A 28 1.59 -17.33 27.79
N ARG A 29 1.78 -16.92 26.53
CA ARG A 29 2.55 -17.66 25.52
C ARG A 29 3.96 -17.11 25.34
N LEU A 30 4.30 -15.96 25.92
CA LEU A 30 5.60 -15.31 25.75
C LEU A 30 6.78 -16.29 25.95
N TYR A 31 6.79 -17.02 27.07
CA TYR A 31 7.84 -18.00 27.34
C TYR A 31 7.93 -19.08 26.26
N ASN A 32 6.79 -19.66 25.87
CA ASN A 32 6.74 -20.68 24.82
C ASN A 32 7.17 -20.13 23.45
N THR A 33 6.86 -18.87 23.14
CA THR A 33 7.32 -18.22 21.91
C THR A 33 8.84 -18.01 21.93
N LEU A 34 9.41 -17.58 23.05
CA LEU A 34 10.86 -17.41 23.20
C LEU A 34 11.63 -18.73 23.08
N LEU A 35 11.06 -19.85 23.56
CA LEU A 35 11.63 -21.18 23.40
C LEU A 35 11.73 -21.63 21.93
N LYS A 36 10.97 -21.03 21.01
CA LYS A 36 11.05 -21.36 19.57
C LYS A 36 12.17 -20.63 18.84
N VAL A 37 12.75 -19.57 19.43
CA VAL A 37 13.78 -18.73 18.78
C VAL A 37 15.04 -19.52 18.41
N PRO A 38 15.59 -20.42 19.26
CA PRO A 38 16.77 -21.20 18.90
C PRO A 38 16.56 -22.15 17.71
N ASP A 39 15.33 -22.63 17.51
CA ASP A 39 14.97 -23.56 16.44
C ASP A 39 14.41 -22.87 15.19
N ALA A 40 14.30 -21.54 15.21
CA ALA A 40 13.75 -20.78 14.09
C ALA A 40 14.71 -20.76 12.90
N GLN A 41 14.17 -20.85 11.70
CA GLN A 41 14.97 -20.79 10.49
C GLN A 41 15.31 -19.36 10.12
N THR A 42 16.43 -19.15 9.44
CA THR A 42 16.76 -17.82 8.91
C THR A 42 16.15 -17.66 7.53
N ALA A 43 15.45 -16.54 7.32
CA ALA A 43 14.97 -16.10 6.02
C ALA A 43 15.60 -14.75 5.65
N VAL A 44 15.62 -14.45 4.36
CA VAL A 44 16.12 -13.19 3.83
C VAL A 44 14.93 -12.27 3.59
N LEU A 45 14.99 -11.05 4.11
CA LEU A 45 13.96 -10.02 3.94
C LEU A 45 14.55 -8.81 3.21
N ASP A 46 13.95 -8.48 2.07
CA ASP A 46 14.28 -7.29 1.32
C ASP A 46 13.86 -6.03 2.07
N ARG A 47 14.61 -4.97 1.83
CA ARG A 47 14.26 -3.61 2.25
C ARG A 47 14.18 -2.74 1.03
N TRP A 48 13.30 -1.77 1.07
CA TRP A 48 13.02 -0.91 -0.06
C TRP A 48 13.27 0.54 0.31
N GLN A 49 14.11 1.22 -0.46
CA GLN A 49 14.44 2.62 -0.29
C GLN A 49 13.41 3.45 -1.03
N VAL A 50 12.88 4.47 -0.33
CA VAL A 50 11.99 5.48 -0.90
C VAL A 50 12.76 6.78 -1.01
N GLN A 51 12.67 7.42 -2.18
CA GLN A 51 13.25 8.72 -2.45
C GLN A 51 12.20 9.60 -3.12
N LEU A 52 12.08 10.84 -2.65
CA LEU A 52 11.25 11.85 -3.27
C LEU A 52 12.11 12.68 -4.23
N GLU A 53 11.58 12.93 -5.41
CA GLU A 53 12.19 13.76 -6.44
C GLU A 53 11.18 14.82 -6.89
N GLU A 54 11.65 16.05 -7.10
CA GLU A 54 10.82 17.10 -7.68
C GLU A 54 10.31 16.66 -9.05
N PHE A 55 9.01 16.82 -9.26
CA PHE A 55 8.35 16.34 -10.46
C PHE A 55 7.59 17.49 -11.09
N ASP A 56 8.02 17.88 -12.29
CA ASP A 56 7.28 18.82 -13.11
C ASP A 56 6.27 18.06 -13.97
N VAL A 57 5.00 18.17 -13.60
CA VAL A 57 3.86 17.56 -14.31
C VAL A 57 3.80 17.99 -15.77
N SER A 58 4.38 19.14 -16.14
CA SER A 58 4.42 19.59 -17.55
C SER A 58 5.16 18.62 -18.47
N THR A 59 6.08 17.81 -17.93
CA THR A 59 6.86 16.83 -18.68
C THR A 59 5.99 15.73 -19.29
N LEU A 60 4.99 15.22 -18.55
CA LEU A 60 4.01 14.23 -19.05
C LEU A 60 3.19 14.75 -20.23
N ILE A 61 2.96 16.06 -20.29
CA ILE A 61 2.15 16.70 -21.34
C ILE A 61 2.96 16.80 -22.65
N SER A 62 4.29 16.80 -22.57
CA SER A 62 5.19 17.02 -23.71
C SER A 62 5.62 15.74 -24.45
N THR A 63 5.45 14.57 -23.84
CA THR A 63 5.85 13.26 -24.40
C THR A 63 4.81 12.62 -25.31
N GLU A 64 3.58 13.15 -25.34
CA GLU A 64 2.54 12.63 -26.24
C GLU A 64 2.58 13.22 -27.66
N PRO A 65 2.29 12.43 -28.70
CA PRO A 65 2.24 12.91 -30.08
C PRO A 65 1.18 14.02 -30.26
N LYS A 66 1.46 14.99 -31.16
CA LYS A 66 0.54 16.09 -31.50
C LYS A 66 -0.87 15.55 -31.79
N PRO A 67 -1.94 16.11 -31.18
CA PRO A 67 -3.21 15.41 -31.06
C PRO A 67 -4.09 15.51 -32.32
N SER A 68 -4.80 14.41 -32.63
CA SER A 68 -6.11 14.42 -33.27
C SER A 68 -7.20 14.87 -32.29
N GLU A 69 -8.37 15.34 -32.76
CA GLU A 69 -9.46 15.94 -31.95
C GLU A 69 -9.82 15.17 -30.65
N ASN A 70 -9.79 13.83 -30.65
CA ASN A 70 -10.06 13.02 -29.44
C ASN A 70 -9.02 13.18 -28.29
N ASN A 71 -7.77 13.54 -28.59
CA ASN A 71 -6.73 13.71 -27.55
C ASN A 71 -6.78 15.10 -26.89
N PHE A 72 -7.49 16.07 -27.48
CA PHE A 72 -7.66 17.39 -26.89
C PHE A 72 -8.53 17.35 -25.62
N ASP A 73 -9.59 16.54 -25.61
CA ASP A 73 -10.47 16.37 -24.45
C ASP A 73 -9.79 15.62 -23.30
N ILE A 74 -8.95 14.62 -23.60
CA ILE A 74 -8.14 13.92 -22.60
C ILE A 74 -7.17 14.88 -21.93
N ARG A 75 -6.47 15.72 -22.72
CA ARG A 75 -5.55 16.75 -22.21
C ARG A 75 -6.24 17.77 -21.31
N LYS A 76 -7.43 18.24 -21.71
CA LYS A 76 -8.23 19.18 -20.92
C LYS A 76 -8.77 18.53 -19.64
N LYS A 77 -9.10 17.24 -19.68
CA LYS A 77 -9.51 16.44 -18.50
C LYS A 77 -8.33 16.26 -17.52
N PHE A 78 -7.14 15.94 -18.03
CA PHE A 78 -5.89 15.90 -17.26
C PHE A 78 -5.62 17.25 -16.57
N GLU A 79 -5.60 18.36 -17.33
CA GLU A 79 -5.36 19.71 -16.78
C GLU A 79 -6.41 20.17 -15.75
N THR A 80 -7.65 19.67 -15.83
CA THR A 80 -8.71 19.99 -14.85
C THR A 80 -8.66 19.12 -13.61
N LEU A 81 -8.22 17.86 -13.72
CA LEU A 81 -7.99 16.95 -12.58
C LEU A 81 -6.88 17.45 -11.64
N PHE A 82 -5.92 18.25 -12.15
CA PHE A 82 -4.81 18.79 -11.35
C PHE A 82 -5.16 20.03 -10.51
N LYS A 83 -6.30 20.67 -10.79
CA LYS A 83 -6.70 21.91 -10.09
C LYS A 83 -7.42 21.65 -8.77
N GLN A 84 -7.86 20.42 -8.53
CA GLN A 84 -8.53 20.03 -7.29
C GLN A 84 -7.86 18.77 -6.72
N PRO A 85 -7.54 18.73 -5.42
CA PRO A 85 -7.06 17.50 -4.80
C PRO A 85 -8.11 16.39 -4.95
N PRO A 86 -7.70 15.12 -4.87
CA PRO A 86 -8.67 14.03 -4.90
C PRO A 86 -9.71 14.22 -3.79
N THR A 87 -11.00 13.96 -4.08
CA THR A 87 -12.11 14.28 -3.17
C THR A 87 -12.02 13.54 -1.82
N PHE A 88 -11.37 12.37 -1.81
CA PHE A 88 -11.14 11.58 -0.61
C PHE A 88 -10.05 12.18 0.32
N VAL A 89 -9.29 13.18 -0.12
CA VAL A 89 -8.33 13.88 0.72
C VAL A 89 -9.05 15.03 1.44
N ARG A 90 -9.43 14.81 2.70
CA ARG A 90 -10.18 15.80 3.50
C ARG A 90 -9.33 16.99 3.91
N GLU A 91 -9.90 18.20 3.88
CA GLU A 91 -9.20 19.44 4.28
C GLU A 91 -8.71 19.44 5.73
N THR A 92 -9.52 18.87 6.64
CA THR A 92 -9.22 18.84 8.09
C THR A 92 -7.90 18.13 8.41
N THR A 93 -7.46 17.20 7.57
CA THR A 93 -6.18 16.51 7.73
C THR A 93 -5.06 17.09 6.87
N ARG A 94 -5.35 17.96 5.90
CA ARG A 94 -4.29 18.63 5.14
C ARG A 94 -3.49 19.54 6.07
N ASP A 95 -4.12 20.39 6.88
CA ASP A 95 -3.40 21.40 7.67
C ASP A 95 -2.55 20.78 8.79
N ALA A 96 -3.02 19.68 9.40
CA ALA A 96 -2.28 18.96 10.44
C ALA A 96 -0.97 18.33 9.93
N TYR A 97 -0.90 17.97 8.64
CA TYR A 97 0.24 17.25 8.04
C TYR A 97 0.96 18.02 6.92
N GLN A 98 0.44 19.16 6.48
CA GLN A 98 1.06 20.07 5.48
C GLN A 98 2.46 20.57 5.90
N ASN A 99 2.75 20.58 7.20
CA ASN A 99 4.06 20.99 7.72
C ASN A 99 5.08 19.84 7.77
N ASN A 100 4.66 18.59 7.55
CA ASN A 100 5.50 17.40 7.53
C ASN A 100 5.85 16.98 6.09
N ASN A 101 6.60 17.84 5.39
CA ASN A 101 7.06 17.61 4.01
C ASN A 101 8.19 16.56 3.89
N LYS A 102 8.27 15.64 4.85
CA LYS A 102 9.33 14.63 4.91
C LYS A 102 8.70 13.26 5.03
N LEU A 103 9.32 12.30 4.36
CA LEU A 103 8.98 10.90 4.58
C LEU A 103 9.18 10.55 6.06
N PRO A 104 8.25 9.80 6.69
CA PRO A 104 8.42 9.36 8.08
C PRO A 104 9.63 8.42 8.22
N ASN A 105 9.92 7.66 7.17
CA ASN A 105 11.12 6.84 7.04
C ASN A 105 11.64 6.91 5.60
N THR A 106 12.91 6.58 5.37
CA THR A 106 13.44 6.48 4.01
C THR A 106 13.37 5.05 3.46
N ARG A 107 12.92 4.09 4.28
CA ARG A 107 12.80 2.68 3.90
C ARG A 107 11.55 2.04 4.47
N PHE A 108 11.05 1.03 3.77
CA PHE A 108 10.02 0.13 4.25
C PHE A 108 10.41 -1.34 4.06
N ILE A 109 9.74 -2.21 4.82
CA ILE A 109 9.96 -3.66 4.76
C ILE A 109 8.68 -4.45 4.57
N ASN A 110 7.50 -3.89 4.83
CA ASN A 110 6.24 -4.60 4.63
C ASN A 110 5.55 -4.12 3.36
N TYR A 111 5.12 -2.86 3.36
CA TYR A 111 4.37 -2.29 2.24
C TYR A 111 4.32 -0.75 2.30
N MET A 112 3.98 -0.17 1.15
CA MET A 112 3.60 1.22 0.98
C MET A 112 2.27 1.30 0.23
N SER A 113 1.43 2.30 0.49
CA SER A 113 0.21 2.50 -0.29
C SER A 113 -0.13 3.97 -0.53
N PHE A 114 -0.89 4.22 -1.59
CA PHE A 114 -1.41 5.53 -2.00
C PHE A 114 -2.92 5.45 -2.26
N GLY A 115 -3.61 6.57 -2.09
CA GLY A 115 -5.04 6.68 -2.38
C GLY A 115 -5.92 6.48 -1.14
N LEU A 116 -7.07 5.84 -1.33
CA LEU A 116 -8.15 5.79 -0.34
C LEU A 116 -7.74 5.14 0.99
N ASP A 117 -7.02 4.03 0.94
CA ASP A 117 -6.49 3.35 2.13
C ASP A 117 -5.58 4.25 2.97
N ALA A 118 -4.67 4.96 2.32
CA ALA A 118 -3.77 5.88 2.99
C ALA A 118 -4.52 7.07 3.60
N ALA A 119 -5.60 7.53 2.96
CA ALA A 119 -6.45 8.58 3.50
C ALA A 119 -7.17 8.13 4.78
N ILE A 120 -7.77 6.94 4.77
CA ILE A 120 -8.39 6.32 5.95
C ILE A 120 -7.36 6.14 7.07
N THR A 121 -6.16 5.66 6.73
CA THR A 121 -5.08 5.45 7.69
C THR A 121 -4.64 6.76 8.33
N LEU A 122 -4.60 7.86 7.56
CA LEU A 122 -4.28 9.19 8.06
C LEU A 122 -5.34 9.71 9.04
N ASP A 123 -6.62 9.62 8.69
CA ASP A 123 -7.74 10.03 9.55
C ASP A 123 -7.78 9.19 10.84
N PHE A 124 -7.55 7.88 10.74
CA PHE A 124 -7.38 6.98 11.87
C PHE A 124 -6.23 7.38 12.80
N HIS A 125 -5.06 7.71 12.24
CA HIS A 125 -3.92 8.15 13.03
C HIS A 125 -4.20 9.49 13.72
N HIS A 126 -4.86 10.41 13.03
CA HIS A 126 -5.25 11.70 13.59
C HIS A 126 -6.22 11.52 14.77
N GLU A 127 -7.27 10.71 14.60
CA GLU A 127 -8.23 10.40 15.66
C GLU A 127 -7.54 9.70 16.85
N ARG A 128 -6.57 8.81 16.59
CA ARG A 128 -5.77 8.17 17.63
C ARG A 128 -4.91 9.14 18.42
N THR A 129 -4.39 10.17 17.75
CA THR A 129 -3.58 11.22 18.39
C THR A 129 -4.44 12.10 19.28
N LEU A 130 -5.65 12.46 18.83
CA LEU A 130 -6.57 13.29 19.60
C LEU A 130 -7.26 12.53 20.74
N ASN A 131 -7.60 11.25 20.53
CA ASN A 131 -8.46 10.47 21.41
C ASN A 131 -7.82 9.11 21.81
N PRO A 132 -6.60 9.06 22.37
CA PRO A 132 -5.85 7.82 22.59
C PRO A 132 -6.58 6.79 23.47
N ALA A 133 -7.47 7.22 24.37
CA ALA A 133 -8.27 6.32 25.21
C ALA A 133 -9.21 5.39 24.40
N LYS A 134 -9.65 5.82 23.20
CA LYS A 134 -10.45 5.00 22.28
C LYS A 134 -9.65 3.86 21.63
N PHE A 135 -8.32 3.90 21.71
CA PHE A 135 -7.37 3.02 21.02
C PHE A 135 -6.58 2.13 21.99
N SER A 136 -7.20 1.81 23.12
CA SER A 136 -6.57 1.13 24.26
C SER A 136 -6.33 -0.38 24.06
N SER A 137 -6.84 -0.98 22.98
CA SER A 137 -6.67 -2.41 22.71
C SER A 137 -6.67 -2.71 21.21
N PRO A 138 -6.10 -3.86 20.77
CA PRO A 138 -6.14 -4.26 19.36
C PRO A 138 -7.55 -4.37 18.78
N LEU A 139 -8.52 -4.88 19.56
CA LEU A 139 -9.92 -4.94 19.13
C LEU A 139 -10.52 -3.54 18.95
N ASN A 140 -10.29 -2.64 19.92
CA ASN A 140 -10.74 -1.25 19.83
C ASN A 140 -10.12 -0.55 18.62
N ASN A 141 -8.84 -0.79 18.36
CA ASN A 141 -8.15 -0.24 17.19
C ASN A 141 -8.79 -0.70 15.88
N LYS A 142 -9.08 -2.00 15.74
CA LYS A 142 -9.77 -2.54 14.55
C LYS A 142 -11.17 -1.91 14.39
N LEU A 143 -11.91 -1.74 15.48
CA LEU A 143 -13.24 -1.11 15.44
C LEU A 143 -13.15 0.38 15.06
N MET A 144 -12.19 1.11 15.61
CA MET A 144 -11.96 2.51 15.25
C MET A 144 -11.55 2.65 13.79
N TYR A 145 -10.72 1.74 13.27
CA TYR A 145 -10.37 1.72 11.84
C TYR A 145 -11.61 1.55 10.96
N LEU A 146 -12.52 0.65 11.34
CA LEU A 146 -13.80 0.48 10.67
C LEU A 146 -14.65 1.77 10.73
N ASN A 147 -14.73 2.41 11.90
CA ASN A 147 -15.47 3.68 12.05
C ASN A 147 -14.93 4.78 11.14
N GLU A 148 -13.61 4.92 11.03
CA GLU A 148 -12.96 5.89 10.14
C GLU A 148 -13.21 5.53 8.67
N SER A 149 -13.12 4.25 8.32
CA SER A 149 -13.47 3.75 6.98
C SER A 149 -14.91 4.08 6.58
N CYS A 150 -15.87 3.98 7.52
CA CYS A 150 -17.27 4.31 7.28
C CYS A 150 -17.49 5.79 6.91
N LYS A 151 -16.59 6.71 7.28
CA LYS A 151 -16.70 8.13 6.86
C LYS A 151 -16.57 8.29 5.35
N TYR A 152 -15.97 7.33 4.66
CA TYR A 152 -15.73 7.33 3.23
C TYR A 152 -16.82 6.63 2.41
N ILE A 153 -17.94 6.21 3.02
CA ILE A 153 -19.02 5.51 2.30
C ILE A 153 -19.49 6.26 1.04
N GLU A 154 -19.53 7.59 1.07
CA GLU A 154 -19.86 8.38 -0.12
C GLU A 154 -18.79 8.27 -1.22
N ASP A 155 -17.51 8.29 -0.88
CA ASP A 155 -16.41 8.08 -1.82
C ASP A 155 -16.46 6.66 -2.42
N PHE A 156 -16.82 5.67 -1.59
CA PHE A 156 -17.07 4.30 -2.05
C PHE A 156 -18.26 4.24 -3.04
N ALA A 157 -19.33 4.99 -2.77
CA ALA A 157 -20.51 5.05 -3.64
C ALA A 157 -20.27 5.82 -4.95
N ARG A 158 -19.36 6.81 -4.93
CA ARG A 158 -19.00 7.64 -6.09
C ARG A 158 -17.70 7.18 -6.76
N ALA A 159 -17.32 5.91 -6.58
CA ALA A 159 -16.09 5.33 -7.10
C ALA A 159 -15.92 5.48 -8.63
N ASP A 160 -17.02 5.52 -9.39
CA ASP A 160 -16.99 5.69 -10.85
C ASP A 160 -16.64 7.13 -11.29
N MET A 161 -16.61 8.09 -10.35
CA MET A 161 -16.34 9.50 -10.65
C MET A 161 -14.85 9.85 -10.63
N TRP A 162 -13.99 8.98 -10.08
CA TRP A 162 -12.56 9.22 -9.93
C TRP A 162 -11.77 7.92 -9.87
N ASN A 163 -10.50 7.97 -10.26
CA ASN A 163 -9.60 6.82 -10.18
C ASN A 163 -8.14 7.24 -10.04
N LEU A 164 -7.27 6.30 -9.68
CA LEU A 164 -5.85 6.58 -9.48
C LEU A 164 -5.11 6.95 -10.76
N GLY A 165 -5.47 6.36 -11.92
CA GLY A 165 -4.85 6.71 -13.20
C GLY A 165 -5.02 8.18 -13.61
N SER A 166 -5.94 8.90 -12.96
CA SER A 166 -6.13 10.35 -13.14
C SER A 166 -5.12 11.20 -12.38
N TYR A 167 -4.44 10.63 -11.38
CA TYR A 167 -3.58 11.35 -10.43
C TYR A 167 -2.17 10.78 -10.32
N ILE A 168 -1.97 9.54 -10.78
CA ILE A 168 -0.75 8.78 -10.65
C ILE A 168 -0.32 8.31 -12.04
N HIS A 169 0.92 8.62 -12.41
CA HIS A 169 1.61 7.95 -13.50
C HIS A 169 2.55 6.88 -12.90
N LEU A 170 2.36 5.63 -13.33
CA LEU A 170 2.95 4.44 -12.72
C LEU A 170 3.98 3.82 -13.66
N ILE A 171 5.23 3.77 -13.24
CA ILE A 171 6.32 3.21 -14.04
C ILE A 171 6.98 2.06 -13.28
N CYS A 172 6.94 0.86 -13.84
CA CYS A 172 7.55 -0.35 -13.26
C CYS A 172 8.65 -0.85 -14.20
N ASP A 173 9.89 -0.97 -13.72
CA ASP A 173 11.07 -1.36 -14.51
C ASP A 173 11.22 -0.59 -15.84
N GLY A 174 10.83 0.69 -15.84
CA GLY A 174 10.87 1.57 -17.02
C GLY A 174 9.68 1.46 -17.97
N CYS A 175 8.73 0.55 -17.70
CA CYS A 175 7.48 0.43 -18.44
C CYS A 175 6.38 1.27 -17.80
N ASP A 176 5.71 2.11 -18.57
CA ASP A 176 4.50 2.82 -18.14
C ASP A 176 3.32 1.84 -18.04
N LEU A 177 2.77 1.71 -16.84
CA LEU A 177 1.62 0.86 -16.49
C LEU A 177 0.45 1.69 -15.93
N THR A 178 0.39 2.98 -16.21
CA THR A 178 -0.65 3.90 -15.73
C THR A 178 -2.06 3.42 -16.10
N ASP A 179 -2.20 2.79 -17.27
CA ASP A 179 -3.48 2.27 -17.73
C ASP A 179 -4.02 1.13 -16.86
N ALA A 180 -3.14 0.39 -16.18
CA ALA A 180 -3.52 -0.72 -15.30
C ALA A 180 -4.20 -0.25 -13.99
N ILE A 181 -4.08 1.03 -13.63
CA ILE A 181 -4.66 1.60 -12.39
C ILE A 181 -5.87 2.51 -12.65
N ARG A 182 -6.42 2.53 -13.87
CA ARG A 182 -7.56 3.38 -14.25
C ARG A 182 -8.87 3.04 -13.54
N ASP A 183 -9.02 1.83 -13.00
CA ASP A 183 -10.20 1.44 -12.23
C ASP A 183 -9.92 1.31 -10.72
N CYS A 184 -8.69 1.66 -10.31
CA CYS A 184 -8.24 1.50 -8.93
C CYS A 184 -8.43 2.77 -8.11
N HIS A 185 -8.62 2.58 -6.80
CA HIS A 185 -8.81 3.63 -5.79
C HIS A 185 -7.71 3.60 -4.72
N THR A 186 -7.02 2.46 -4.59
CA THR A 186 -5.80 2.31 -3.78
C THR A 186 -4.73 1.58 -4.58
N LEU A 187 -3.50 2.10 -4.55
CA LEU A 187 -2.30 1.44 -5.06
C LEU A 187 -1.53 0.89 -3.87
N VAL A 188 -1.26 -0.41 -3.86
CA VAL A 188 -0.52 -1.09 -2.80
C VAL A 188 0.77 -1.67 -3.38
N ILE A 189 1.87 -1.40 -2.70
CA ILE A 189 3.22 -1.80 -3.06
C ILE A 189 3.69 -2.71 -1.94
N LEU A 190 3.78 -4.01 -2.19
CA LEU A 190 4.07 -5.00 -1.17
C LEU A 190 5.49 -5.54 -1.33
N ASN A 191 6.10 -5.81 -0.19
CA ASN A 191 7.27 -6.68 -0.08
C ASN A 191 6.89 -8.02 0.55
N ILE A 192 6.01 -8.03 1.56
CA ILE A 192 5.58 -9.25 2.25
C ILE A 192 4.17 -9.67 1.83
N PRO A 193 3.83 -10.97 1.92
CA PRO A 193 2.47 -11.48 1.73
C PRO A 193 1.57 -11.20 2.94
N GLY A 194 1.49 -9.94 3.33
CA GLY A 194 0.75 -9.44 4.48
C GLY A 194 0.44 -7.95 4.34
N TYR A 195 -0.83 -7.62 4.49
CA TYR A 195 -1.36 -6.26 4.42
C TYR A 195 -2.64 -6.17 5.27
N ALA A 196 -2.92 -5.00 5.82
CA ALA A 196 -4.16 -4.73 6.55
C ALA A 196 -4.52 -5.82 7.59
N SER A 197 -3.59 -6.12 8.52
CA SER A 197 -3.80 -7.12 9.58
C SER A 197 -3.93 -8.57 9.08
N GLY A 198 -3.08 -8.99 8.14
CA GLY A 198 -2.91 -10.37 7.70
C GLY A 198 -3.65 -10.76 6.43
N THR A 199 -4.28 -9.81 5.74
CA THR A 199 -4.80 -10.04 4.38
C THR A 199 -3.65 -10.16 3.39
N ASN A 200 -3.90 -10.76 2.23
CA ASN A 200 -2.90 -10.89 1.17
C ASN A 200 -3.54 -10.50 -0.17
N PRO A 201 -3.42 -9.23 -0.58
CA PRO A 201 -4.01 -8.75 -1.83
C PRO A 201 -3.28 -9.25 -3.09
N TRP A 202 -2.04 -9.75 -2.99
CA TRP A 202 -1.38 -10.44 -4.11
C TRP A 202 -1.98 -11.83 -4.36
N GLY A 203 -2.36 -12.52 -3.28
CA GLY A 203 -2.93 -13.86 -3.29
C GLY A 203 -1.89 -14.96 -3.10
N LYS A 204 -2.38 -16.20 -2.97
CA LYS A 204 -1.53 -17.41 -2.89
C LYS A 204 -1.35 -18.00 -4.29
N SER A 205 -0.15 -18.49 -4.60
CA SER A 205 0.06 -19.27 -5.83
C SER A 205 -0.78 -20.55 -5.76
N SER A 206 -1.71 -20.70 -6.69
CA SER A 206 -2.79 -21.71 -6.73
C SER A 206 -3.85 -21.64 -5.61
N SER A 207 -4.92 -20.90 -5.89
CA SER A 207 -6.25 -21.35 -5.47
C SER A 207 -7.18 -21.12 -6.66
N THR A 208 -7.59 -22.21 -7.28
CA THR A 208 -8.72 -22.27 -8.21
C THR A 208 -9.95 -21.74 -7.49
N SER A 209 -10.17 -20.42 -7.54
CA SER A 209 -11.46 -19.85 -7.18
C SER A 209 -12.45 -20.37 -8.22
N LEU A 210 -13.63 -20.83 -7.77
CA LEU A 210 -14.71 -21.35 -8.63
C LEU A 210 -15.30 -20.30 -9.61
N LEU A 211 -14.65 -19.14 -9.75
CA LEU A 211 -15.00 -18.03 -10.62
C LEU A 211 -13.92 -17.78 -11.69
N SER A 212 -13.18 -18.82 -12.10
CA SER A 212 -12.14 -18.75 -13.14
C SER A 212 -12.67 -18.48 -14.57
N CYS A 213 -13.92 -18.04 -14.73
CA CYS A 213 -14.54 -17.85 -16.03
C CYS A 213 -14.24 -16.46 -16.65
N PHE A 214 -13.55 -15.56 -15.94
CA PHE A 214 -13.27 -14.19 -16.42
C PHE A 214 -11.84 -13.68 -16.20
N GLU A 215 -10.92 -14.48 -15.66
CA GLU A 215 -9.55 -14.02 -15.43
C GLU A 215 -8.60 -14.41 -16.58
N VAL A 216 -8.22 -13.39 -17.34
CA VAL A 216 -7.08 -13.44 -18.25
C VAL A 216 -5.81 -13.71 -17.43
N SER A 217 -5.14 -14.81 -17.77
CA SER A 217 -3.78 -15.23 -17.39
C SER A 217 -3.42 -15.25 -15.90
N THR A 218 -3.60 -16.41 -15.27
CA THR A 218 -2.96 -16.73 -13.98
C THR A 218 -1.42 -16.85 -14.06
N ASP A 219 -0.85 -16.92 -15.27
CA ASP A 219 0.54 -17.34 -15.52
C ASP A 219 1.56 -16.20 -15.71
N LEU A 220 1.15 -14.93 -15.59
CA LEU A 220 2.06 -13.80 -15.83
C LEU A 220 3.00 -13.46 -14.65
N PHE A 221 2.68 -13.89 -13.44
CA PHE A 221 3.38 -13.46 -12.23
C PHE A 221 3.75 -14.61 -11.31
N ASP A 222 4.90 -14.48 -10.67
CA ASP A 222 5.43 -15.45 -9.72
C ASP A 222 4.67 -15.40 -8.38
N ARG A 223 4.93 -16.40 -7.54
CA ARG A 223 4.54 -16.34 -6.13
C ARG A 223 5.33 -15.20 -5.46
N GLN A 224 4.64 -14.41 -4.64
CA GLN A 224 5.30 -13.41 -3.81
C GLN A 224 6.31 -14.04 -2.84
N ASP A 225 7.51 -13.49 -2.83
CA ASP A 225 8.62 -13.85 -1.97
C ASP A 225 9.30 -12.56 -1.50
N PHE A 226 9.37 -12.37 -0.19
CA PHE A 226 9.89 -11.14 0.41
C PHE A 226 11.42 -11.03 0.41
N GLY A 227 12.12 -11.98 -0.21
CA GLY A 227 13.58 -12.02 -0.34
C GLY A 227 14.08 -12.17 -1.78
N ASP A 228 13.21 -12.07 -2.79
CA ASP A 228 13.54 -12.28 -4.21
C ASP A 228 13.99 -10.99 -4.95
N ARG A 229 14.03 -9.87 -4.23
CA ARG A 229 14.35 -8.52 -4.70
C ARG A 229 13.32 -7.94 -5.66
N LYS A 230 12.09 -8.42 -5.64
CA LYS A 230 10.96 -7.86 -6.37
C LYS A 230 9.95 -7.25 -5.41
N ILE A 231 9.24 -6.25 -5.90
CA ILE A 231 8.05 -5.68 -5.27
C ILE A 231 6.84 -6.17 -6.04
N GLU A 232 5.78 -6.50 -5.31
CA GLU A 232 4.45 -6.70 -5.87
C GLU A 232 3.66 -5.39 -5.91
N VAL A 233 3.21 -5.00 -7.10
CA VAL A 233 2.35 -3.83 -7.31
C VAL A 233 0.92 -4.30 -7.51
N VAL A 234 0.01 -3.83 -6.65
CA VAL A 234 -1.39 -4.25 -6.60
C VAL A 234 -2.34 -3.06 -6.63
N GLY A 235 -3.34 -3.14 -7.51
CA GLY A 235 -4.45 -2.20 -7.58
C GLY A 235 -5.66 -2.71 -6.82
N LEU A 236 -6.25 -1.87 -5.96
CA LEU A 236 -7.49 -2.16 -5.26
C LEU A 236 -8.58 -1.19 -5.70
N THR A 237 -9.74 -1.76 -6.08
CA THR A 237 -10.99 -1.02 -6.23
C THR A 237 -11.67 -0.92 -4.87
N THR A 238 -12.69 -0.09 -4.75
CA THR A 238 -13.55 -0.05 -3.55
C THR A 238 -14.17 -1.41 -3.20
N LYS A 239 -14.51 -2.22 -4.21
CA LYS A 239 -15.00 -3.60 -4.02
C LYS A 239 -13.92 -4.50 -3.43
N HIS A 240 -12.69 -4.41 -3.93
CA HIS A 240 -11.57 -5.18 -3.36
C HIS A 240 -11.32 -4.77 -1.92
N MET A 241 -11.29 -3.48 -1.60
CA MET A 241 -11.11 -2.98 -0.23
C MET A 241 -12.21 -3.47 0.72
N ALA A 242 -13.49 -3.47 0.28
CA ALA A 242 -14.59 -3.94 1.11
C ALA A 242 -14.54 -5.46 1.39
N ALA A 243 -13.97 -6.25 0.47
CA ALA A 243 -13.95 -7.71 0.56
C ALA A 243 -12.58 -8.30 0.95
N ILE A 244 -11.56 -7.47 1.19
CA ILE A 244 -10.18 -7.95 1.38
C ILE A 244 -10.03 -8.85 2.62
N HIS A 245 -10.77 -8.54 3.70
CA HIS A 245 -10.76 -9.34 4.94
C HIS A 245 -11.48 -10.68 4.82
N VAL A 246 -12.27 -10.90 3.77
CA VAL A 246 -12.88 -12.21 3.46
C VAL A 246 -12.09 -12.99 2.40
N GLY A 247 -10.86 -12.56 2.11
CA GLY A 247 -9.91 -13.30 1.27
C GLY A 247 -9.91 -12.93 -0.22
N PHE A 248 -10.57 -11.83 -0.60
CA PHE A 248 -10.44 -11.31 -1.96
C PHE A 248 -9.04 -10.77 -2.21
N ARG A 249 -8.57 -10.96 -3.44
CA ARG A 249 -7.30 -10.41 -3.94
C ARG A 249 -7.55 -9.13 -4.73
N GLY A 250 -6.50 -8.32 -4.84
CA GLY A 250 -6.47 -7.17 -5.73
C GLY A 250 -6.12 -7.54 -7.17
N ILE A 251 -5.97 -6.51 -8.00
CA ILE A 251 -5.48 -6.63 -9.37
C ILE A 251 -3.96 -6.67 -9.31
N ARG A 252 -3.34 -7.78 -9.73
CA ARG A 252 -1.88 -7.89 -9.86
C ARG A 252 -1.44 -7.06 -11.06
N ILE A 253 -0.68 -5.98 -10.83
CA ILE A 253 -0.24 -5.06 -11.87
C ILE A 253 1.17 -5.39 -12.34
N ALA A 254 2.11 -5.58 -11.40
CA ALA A 254 3.50 -5.84 -11.72
C ALA A 254 4.22 -6.60 -10.60
N GLN A 255 5.28 -7.29 -10.98
CA GLN A 255 6.36 -7.73 -10.09
C GLN A 255 7.66 -7.12 -10.65
N CYS A 256 8.25 -6.16 -9.95
CA CYS A 256 9.32 -5.32 -10.49
C CYS A 256 10.46 -5.06 -9.51
N ASN A 257 11.65 -4.72 -10.02
CA ASN A 257 12.83 -4.40 -9.20
C ASN A 257 12.97 -2.90 -8.92
N GLN A 258 12.41 -2.06 -9.80
CA GLN A 258 12.41 -0.62 -9.66
C GLN A 258 11.01 -0.08 -9.96
N LEU A 259 10.53 0.80 -9.09
CA LEU A 259 9.21 1.39 -9.19
C LEU A 259 9.32 2.91 -9.08
N ARG A 260 8.63 3.62 -9.96
CA ARG A 260 8.49 5.06 -9.90
C ARG A 260 7.00 5.41 -9.97
N VAL A 261 6.54 6.14 -8.95
CA VAL A 261 5.17 6.61 -8.83
C VAL A 261 5.18 8.14 -8.91
N GLU A 262 4.73 8.68 -10.03
CA GLU A 262 4.65 10.12 -10.25
C GLU A 262 3.28 10.62 -9.83
N LEU A 263 3.24 11.34 -8.71
CA LEU A 263 2.03 11.92 -8.17
C LEU A 263 1.84 13.31 -8.79
N CYS A 264 0.78 13.49 -9.56
CA CYS A 264 0.50 14.73 -10.28
C CYS A 264 -0.25 15.77 -9.43
N CYS A 265 -0.70 15.38 -8.24
CA CYS A 265 -1.43 16.24 -7.32
C CYS A 265 -1.10 15.86 -5.87
N PRO A 266 -1.54 16.66 -4.88
CA PRO A 266 -1.34 16.33 -3.48
C PRO A 266 -2.02 15.00 -3.12
N MET A 267 -1.31 14.12 -2.40
CA MET A 267 -1.73 12.73 -2.18
C MET A 267 -1.42 12.27 -0.76
N THR A 268 -2.31 11.45 -0.20
CA THR A 268 -2.06 10.69 1.04
C THR A 268 -1.31 9.41 0.74
N ALA A 269 -0.31 9.10 1.55
CA ALA A 269 0.46 7.87 1.47
C ALA A 269 0.61 7.25 2.86
N GLN A 270 0.87 5.95 2.90
CA GLN A 270 1.33 5.30 4.13
C GLN A 270 2.46 4.33 3.83
N MET A 271 3.26 4.07 4.85
CA MET A 271 4.41 3.19 4.75
C MET A 271 4.55 2.42 6.07
N ASP A 272 4.53 1.09 5.99
CA ASP A 272 4.56 0.19 7.16
C ASP A 272 3.55 0.57 8.27
N GLY A 273 2.40 1.14 7.90
CA GLY A 273 1.35 1.59 8.83
C GLY A 273 1.47 3.03 9.34
N GLU A 274 2.52 3.76 8.94
CA GLU A 274 2.69 5.18 9.25
C GLU A 274 2.18 6.05 8.10
N PRO A 275 1.07 6.79 8.28
CA PRO A 275 0.53 7.66 7.24
C PRO A 275 1.26 9.00 7.19
N PHE A 276 1.31 9.59 6.01
CA PHE A 276 1.86 10.92 5.76
C PHE A 276 1.22 11.57 4.53
N TYR A 277 1.50 12.85 4.35
CA TYR A 277 0.89 13.67 3.30
C TYR A 277 1.95 14.26 2.38
N LEU A 278 1.73 14.17 1.07
CA LEU A 278 2.57 14.77 0.05
C LEU A 278 1.82 15.97 -0.53
N PRO A 279 2.18 17.23 -0.17
CA PRO A 279 1.34 18.40 -0.45
C PRO A 279 1.52 18.98 -1.86
N LYS A 280 2.43 18.43 -2.66
CA LYS A 280 2.79 18.92 -3.99
C LYS A 280 2.97 17.73 -4.93
N PRO A 281 2.89 17.95 -6.26
CA PRO A 281 3.33 16.95 -7.22
C PRO A 281 4.76 16.52 -6.94
N VAL A 282 5.00 15.21 -6.97
CA VAL A 282 6.27 14.61 -6.56
C VAL A 282 6.41 13.23 -7.19
N ALA A 283 7.63 12.87 -7.58
CA ALA A 283 7.94 11.52 -7.98
C ALA A 283 8.48 10.73 -6.79
N VAL A 284 7.92 9.54 -6.57
CA VAL A 284 8.34 8.61 -5.53
C VAL A 284 9.10 7.47 -6.20
N ASN A 285 10.41 7.46 -6.02
CA ASN A 285 11.29 6.41 -6.53
C ASN A 285 11.48 5.34 -5.45
N ILE A 286 11.24 4.09 -5.81
CA ILE A 286 11.35 2.93 -4.93
C ILE A 286 12.32 1.93 -5.55
N SER A 287 13.34 1.55 -4.79
CA SER A 287 14.40 0.64 -5.24
C SER A 287 14.91 -0.23 -4.11
N HIS A 288 15.50 -1.37 -4.46
CA HIS A 288 16.02 -2.31 -3.48
C HIS A 288 17.18 -1.71 -2.65
N ALA A 289 17.10 -1.87 -1.33
CA ALA A 289 17.98 -1.26 -0.32
C ALA A 289 18.77 -2.30 0.49
N GLY A 290 19.07 -3.43 -0.14
CA GLY A 290 19.71 -4.56 0.50
C GLY A 290 18.76 -5.36 1.37
N GLN A 291 19.31 -6.43 1.92
CA GLN A 291 18.56 -7.45 2.65
C GLN A 291 18.94 -7.49 4.13
N VAL A 292 18.04 -8.02 4.95
CA VAL A 292 18.30 -8.37 6.34
C VAL A 292 17.95 -9.84 6.58
N LEU A 293 18.60 -10.43 7.57
CA LEU A 293 18.26 -11.77 8.02
C LEU A 293 17.19 -11.66 9.11
N VAL A 294 16.11 -12.40 8.95
CA VAL A 294 15.02 -12.52 9.91
C VAL A 294 14.82 -13.96 10.32
N LEU A 295 14.26 -14.19 11.51
CA LEU A 295 13.90 -15.52 11.96
C LEU A 295 12.46 -15.83 11.55
N ASN A 296 12.27 -16.99 10.92
CA ASN A 296 10.99 -17.53 10.49
C ASN A 296 10.64 -18.76 11.34
N ASN A 297 9.49 -18.71 12.01
CA ASN A 297 8.95 -19.81 12.79
C ASN A 297 8.01 -20.66 11.92
N GLU A 298 8.56 -21.68 11.26
CA GLU A 298 7.79 -22.60 10.41
C GLU A 298 6.99 -23.64 11.20
N ASN A 299 7.27 -23.81 12.50
CA ASN A 299 6.55 -24.72 13.40
C ASN A 299 5.25 -24.04 13.88
N LYS A 300 4.26 -23.98 12.98
CA LYS A 300 2.88 -23.56 13.25
C LYS A 300 2.09 -24.64 13.99
#